data_AF-E2NA85-F1
#
_entry.id   AF-E2NA85-F1
#
_cell.length_a   1.000
_cell.length_b   1.000
_cell.length_c   1.000
_cell.angle_alpha   90.00
_cell.angle_beta   90.00
_cell.angle_gamma   90.00
#
_symmetry.space_group_name_H-M   'P 1'
#
loop_
_entity.id
_entity.type
_entity.pdbx_description
1 polymer ?
#
loop_
_entity_poly.entity_id
_entity_poly.type
_entity_poly.pdbx_seq_one_letter_code
_entity_poly.pdbx_strand_id
1 'polypeptide(L)'
;MNDITCISTDDLKNWTDHGEVFHAKDSRWGAQLTWAPCVVYHNNQFYLYYGDGNCGGIGVATSNSPTGPYIDNRDKPVVDMNTPGVQPGSGQWGMWCFDPSVWIEDDGQAFLYFGGGDPGNSRIIKLKDNLTEVEGKAIHPNTPGFFEASFVHKYKNKYYYSYAGH
;
A
#
# COMPACT_ATOMS: atom_id res chain seq x y z
N MET A 1 -11.42 8.27 -7.94
CA MET A 1 -11.72 7.88 -6.55
C MET A 1 -10.75 8.61 -5.65
N ASN A 2 -11.28 9.47 -4.79
CA ASN A 2 -10.54 10.40 -3.93
C ASN A 2 -10.91 10.24 -2.46
N ASP A 3 -11.72 9.23 -2.15
CA ASP A 3 -12.19 8.82 -0.84
C ASP A 3 -12.01 7.30 -0.67
N ILE A 4 -12.03 6.85 0.58
CA ILE A 4 -12.11 5.44 0.97
C ILE A 4 -13.20 5.31 2.02
N THR A 5 -14.09 4.33 1.82
CA THR A 5 -15.18 3.99 2.74
C THR A 5 -14.89 2.70 3.51
N CYS A 6 -15.55 2.51 4.66
CA CYS A 6 -15.40 1.31 5.48
C CYS A 6 -16.74 0.63 5.75
N ILE A 7 -16.78 -0.69 5.59
CA ILE A 7 -17.85 -1.56 6.10
C ILE A 7 -17.26 -2.59 7.05
N SER A 8 -18.01 -3.02 8.07
CA SER A 8 -17.58 -4.08 8.99
C SER A 8 -18.67 -5.12 9.21
N THR A 9 -18.24 -6.29 9.69
CA THR A 9 -19.12 -7.41 10.02
C THR A 9 -18.45 -8.25 11.11
N ASP A 10 -19.25 -8.96 11.89
CA ASP A 10 -18.82 -9.99 12.84
C ASP A 10 -19.23 -11.41 12.41
N ASP A 11 -20.01 -11.54 11.32
CA ASP A 11 -20.56 -12.81 10.83
C ASP A 11 -20.29 -13.09 9.33
N LEU A 12 -19.64 -12.15 8.63
CA LEU A 12 -19.37 -12.19 7.19
C LEU A 12 -20.61 -12.19 6.29
N LYS A 13 -21.78 -11.83 6.83
CA LYS A 13 -23.09 -11.85 6.13
C LYS A 13 -23.82 -10.51 6.23
N ASN A 14 -23.90 -9.97 7.44
CA ASN A 14 -24.54 -8.69 7.73
C ASN A 14 -23.46 -7.63 7.92
N TRP A 15 -23.60 -6.51 7.21
CA TRP A 15 -22.57 -5.49 7.13
C TRP A 15 -23.09 -4.16 7.67
N THR A 16 -22.30 -3.52 8.52
CA THR A 16 -22.50 -2.15 8.98
C THR A 16 -21.67 -1.20 8.14
N ASP A 17 -22.30 -0.17 7.58
CA ASP A 17 -21.62 0.89 6.85
C ASP A 17 -21.17 2.00 7.81
N HIS A 18 -19.88 2.37 7.73
CA HIS A 18 -19.27 3.44 8.52
C HIS A 18 -19.04 4.71 7.70
N GLY A 19 -19.35 4.69 6.40
CA GLY A 19 -19.15 5.81 5.49
C GLY A 19 -17.68 6.06 5.15
N GLU A 20 -17.38 7.31 4.80
CA GLU A 20 -16.02 7.78 4.47
C GLU A 20 -15.12 7.76 5.71
N VAL A 21 -13.95 7.12 5.58
CA VAL A 21 -12.94 7.04 6.65
C VAL A 21 -11.66 7.81 6.30
N PHE A 22 -11.43 8.08 5.01
CA PHE A 22 -10.29 8.84 4.51
C PHE A 22 -10.65 9.54 3.20
N HIS A 23 -10.18 10.77 3.02
CA HIS A 23 -10.25 11.48 1.75
C HIS A 23 -8.87 12.03 1.38
N ALA A 24 -8.54 12.08 0.08
CA ALA A 24 -7.28 12.59 -0.45
C ALA A 24 -6.88 13.98 0.09
N LYS A 25 -7.85 14.86 0.36
CA LYS A 25 -7.64 16.19 0.93
C LYS A 25 -7.10 16.18 2.37
N ASP A 26 -7.24 15.05 3.07
CA ASP A 26 -6.72 14.82 4.42
C ASP A 26 -5.26 14.36 4.38
N SER A 27 -4.63 14.38 3.21
CA SER A 27 -3.20 14.20 3.00
C SER A 27 -2.49 15.54 2.92
N ARG A 28 -1.47 15.74 3.78
CA ARG A 28 -0.70 16.98 3.84
C ARG A 28 0.19 17.22 2.62
N TRP A 29 0.63 16.16 1.94
CA TRP A 29 1.46 16.27 0.74
C TRP A 29 0.68 16.53 -0.55
N GLY A 30 -0.65 16.64 -0.46
CA GLY A 30 -1.50 17.05 -1.58
C GLY A 30 -1.87 15.93 -2.53
N ALA A 31 -2.00 14.70 -2.02
CA ALA A 31 -2.53 13.58 -2.80
C ALA A 31 -3.89 13.94 -3.43
N GLN A 32 -4.12 13.51 -4.67
CA GLN A 32 -5.39 13.77 -5.36
C GLN A 32 -6.31 12.56 -5.40
N LEU A 33 -5.75 11.36 -5.29
CA LEU A 33 -6.46 10.09 -5.39
C LEU A 33 -6.02 9.12 -4.27
N THR A 34 -6.89 8.18 -3.95
CA THR A 34 -6.75 7.24 -2.81
C THR A 34 -7.06 5.81 -3.23
N TRP A 35 -6.36 5.29 -4.23
CA TRP A 35 -6.64 3.99 -4.84
C TRP A 35 -6.04 2.83 -4.04
N ALA A 36 -6.64 1.66 -4.23
CA ALA A 36 -6.16 0.36 -3.73
C ALA A 36 -5.68 0.38 -2.28
N PRO A 37 -6.59 0.60 -1.32
CA PRO A 37 -6.23 0.67 0.08
C PRO A 37 -5.66 -0.65 0.60
N CYS A 38 -4.60 -0.54 1.41
CA CYS A 38 -4.14 -1.61 2.28
C CYS A 38 -4.10 -1.12 3.72
N VAL A 39 -4.84 -1.79 4.61
CA VAL A 39 -4.92 -1.44 6.03
C VAL A 39 -4.18 -2.48 6.86
N VAL A 40 -3.27 -2.03 7.73
CA VAL A 40 -2.61 -2.86 8.74
C VAL A 40 -2.79 -2.26 10.13
N TYR A 41 -2.89 -3.11 11.14
CA TYR A 41 -2.95 -2.71 12.55
C TYR A 41 -1.65 -3.11 13.24
N HIS A 42 -1.01 -2.16 13.91
CA HIS A 42 0.24 -2.38 14.62
C HIS A 42 0.40 -1.38 15.76
N ASN A 43 0.82 -1.85 16.94
CA ASN A 43 1.05 -1.02 18.13
C ASN A 43 -0.10 -0.04 18.44
N ASN A 44 -1.34 -0.53 18.47
CA ASN A 44 -2.55 0.24 18.76
C ASN A 44 -2.87 1.38 17.76
N GLN A 45 -2.33 1.27 16.55
CA GLN A 45 -2.55 2.22 15.46
C GLN A 45 -2.96 1.48 14.18
N PHE A 46 -3.90 2.03 13.44
CA PHE A 46 -4.21 1.62 12.08
C PHE A 46 -3.43 2.46 11.07
N TYR A 47 -2.85 1.80 10.08
CA TYR A 47 -2.13 2.40 8.97
C TYR A 47 -2.86 2.04 7.68
N LEU A 48 -3.39 3.03 6.98
CA LEU A 48 -4.06 2.89 5.69
C LEU A 48 -3.11 3.42 4.62
N TYR A 49 -2.52 2.51 3.87
CA TYR A 49 -1.73 2.80 2.68
C TYR A 49 -2.65 2.98 1.49
N TYR A 50 -2.30 3.88 0.59
CA TYR A 50 -3.09 4.19 -0.60
C TYR A 50 -2.19 4.66 -1.75
N GLY A 51 -2.63 4.44 -2.99
CA GLY A 51 -1.97 4.96 -4.18
C GLY A 51 -2.57 6.27 -4.67
N ASP A 52 -1.74 7.26 -4.99
CA ASP A 52 -2.16 8.43 -5.77
C ASP A 52 -1.95 8.17 -7.27
N GLY A 53 -3.03 7.78 -7.93
CA GLY A 53 -3.05 7.47 -9.36
C GLY A 53 -2.80 8.65 -10.30
N ASN A 54 -2.67 9.89 -9.80
CA ASN A 54 -2.47 11.05 -10.66
C ASN A 54 -0.99 11.27 -10.97
N CYS A 55 -0.17 11.48 -9.93
CA CYS A 55 1.27 11.70 -10.08
C CYS A 55 2.11 10.43 -9.89
N GLY A 56 1.48 9.31 -9.47
CA GLY A 56 2.18 8.15 -8.95
C GLY A 56 2.73 8.43 -7.55
N GLY A 57 2.68 7.41 -6.69
CA GLY A 57 3.15 7.50 -5.31
C GLY A 57 2.21 6.79 -4.34
N ILE A 58 2.79 6.28 -3.27
CA ILE A 58 2.07 5.56 -2.21
C ILE A 58 2.13 6.40 -0.94
N GLY A 59 0.97 6.81 -0.44
CA GLY A 59 0.83 7.50 0.85
C GLY A 59 0.49 6.54 1.98
N VAL A 60 0.45 7.08 3.21
CA VAL A 60 -0.01 6.34 4.39
C VAL A 60 -0.70 7.29 5.36
N ALA A 61 -1.96 7.01 5.63
CA ALA A 61 -2.76 7.70 6.61
C ALA A 61 -2.87 6.86 7.89
N THR A 62 -2.99 7.50 9.05
CA THR A 62 -3.06 6.82 10.35
C THR A 62 -4.34 7.16 11.11
N SER A 63 -4.86 6.21 11.88
CA SER A 63 -6.06 6.38 12.72
C SER A 63 -6.00 5.50 13.98
N ASN A 64 -6.53 5.99 15.11
CA ASN A 64 -6.67 5.21 16.35
C ASN A 64 -7.92 4.30 16.34
N SER A 65 -8.72 4.36 15.28
CA SER A 65 -9.93 3.57 15.07
C SER A 65 -9.90 2.90 13.69
N PRO A 66 -10.38 1.65 13.54
CA PRO A 66 -10.50 1.00 12.23
C PRO A 66 -11.44 1.75 11.28
N THR A 67 -12.33 2.59 11.83
CA THR A 67 -13.33 3.37 11.08
C THR A 67 -12.94 4.83 10.93
N GLY A 68 -11.65 5.15 11.10
CA GLY A 68 -11.14 6.52 10.93
C GLY A 68 -11.52 7.49 12.07
N PRO A 69 -11.34 8.80 11.85
CA PRO A 69 -10.79 9.39 10.64
C PRO A 69 -9.31 9.05 10.47
N TYR A 70 -8.90 8.70 9.24
CA TYR A 70 -7.50 8.53 8.87
C TYR A 70 -6.92 9.86 8.39
N ILE A 71 -5.69 10.19 8.82
CA ILE A 71 -4.98 11.41 8.42
C ILE A 71 -3.58 11.05 7.95
N ASP A 72 -3.18 11.53 6.76
CA ASP A 72 -1.79 11.45 6.28
C ASP A 72 -1.07 12.76 6.60
N ASN A 73 -0.28 12.74 7.68
CA ASN A 73 0.47 13.90 8.17
C ASN A 73 1.83 14.10 7.48
N ARG A 74 2.17 13.29 6.47
CA ARG A 74 3.47 13.34 5.81
C ARG A 74 3.56 14.49 4.82
N ASP A 75 4.76 15.03 4.67
CA ASP A 75 5.09 16.06 3.68
C ASP A 75 5.41 15.49 2.28
N LYS A 76 5.47 14.16 2.17
CA LYS A 76 5.71 13.42 0.91
C LYS A 76 5.17 12.00 1.00
N PRO A 77 4.95 11.30 -0.13
CA PRO A 77 4.59 9.88 -0.13
C PRO A 77 5.64 9.01 0.60
N VAL A 78 5.22 7.81 0.99
CA VAL A 78 6.08 6.74 1.53
C VAL A 78 7.04 6.24 0.46
N VAL A 79 6.51 6.04 -0.76
CA VAL A 79 7.26 5.64 -1.96
C VAL A 79 6.78 6.48 -3.15
N ASP A 80 7.72 6.87 -4.00
CA ASP A 80 7.48 7.53 -5.28
C ASP A 80 8.45 7.02 -6.36
N MET A 81 8.39 7.59 -7.56
CA MET A 81 9.29 7.22 -8.67
C MET A 81 10.77 7.53 -8.40
N ASN A 82 11.08 8.40 -7.43
CA ASN A 82 12.45 8.77 -7.06
C ASN A 82 13.01 7.88 -5.94
N THR A 83 12.17 7.06 -5.32
CA THR A 83 12.57 6.16 -4.24
C THR A 83 13.61 5.16 -4.78
N PRO A 84 14.76 4.97 -4.11
CA PRO A 84 15.82 4.12 -4.61
C PRO A 84 15.33 2.72 -4.98
N GLY A 85 15.60 2.28 -6.22
CA GLY A 85 15.24 0.95 -6.71
C GLY A 85 13.84 0.82 -7.31
N VAL A 86 13.02 1.86 -7.26
CA VAL A 86 11.74 1.88 -8.01
C VAL A 86 12.04 1.90 -9.50
N GLN A 87 12.82 2.88 -9.95
CA GLN A 87 13.25 3.00 -11.34
C GLN A 87 14.53 2.18 -11.64
N PRO A 88 14.76 1.79 -12.91
CA PRO A 88 13.87 1.95 -14.06
C PRO A 88 12.66 1.00 -14.02
N GLY A 89 11.57 1.38 -14.69
CA GLY A 89 10.50 0.44 -15.07
C GLY A 89 10.77 -0.26 -16.41
N SER A 90 9.94 -1.25 -16.72
CA SER A 90 9.89 -1.97 -17.99
C SER A 90 8.50 -1.88 -18.63
N GLY A 91 8.38 -2.40 -19.85
CA GLY A 91 7.14 -2.37 -20.62
C GLY A 91 6.82 -1.02 -21.24
N GLN A 92 5.81 -0.99 -22.11
CA GLN A 92 5.42 0.22 -22.85
C GLN A 92 4.82 1.32 -21.97
N TRP A 93 4.31 0.95 -20.79
CA TRP A 93 3.68 1.87 -19.83
C TRP A 93 4.62 2.35 -18.74
N GLY A 94 5.87 1.85 -18.72
CA GLY A 94 6.83 2.12 -17.66
C GLY A 94 6.39 1.58 -16.30
N MET A 95 7.07 2.02 -15.24
CA MET A 95 6.75 1.66 -13.87
C MET A 95 5.44 2.32 -13.42
N TRP A 96 4.56 1.55 -12.80
CA TRP A 96 3.44 2.06 -12.02
C TRP A 96 3.76 2.05 -10.53
N CYS A 97 3.50 3.16 -9.84
CA CYS A 97 3.76 3.29 -8.41
C CYS A 97 2.45 3.53 -7.66
N PHE A 98 1.66 2.47 -7.51
CA PHE A 98 0.41 2.41 -6.78
C PHE A 98 0.18 0.95 -6.32
N ASP A 99 -1.02 0.60 -5.82
CA ASP A 99 -1.39 -0.73 -5.31
C ASP A 99 -0.48 -1.26 -4.19
N PRO A 100 -0.42 -0.56 -3.04
CA PRO A 100 0.36 -1.04 -1.91
C PRO A 100 -0.25 -2.31 -1.30
N SER A 101 0.62 -3.24 -0.90
CA SER A 101 0.32 -4.28 0.08
C SER A 101 1.39 -4.29 1.14
N VAL A 102 1.01 -4.38 2.41
CA VAL A 102 1.95 -4.37 3.53
C VAL A 102 1.86 -5.67 4.31
N TRP A 103 3.03 -6.23 4.62
CA TRP A 103 3.16 -7.36 5.52
C TRP A 103 4.06 -6.97 6.69
N ILE A 104 3.66 -7.34 7.90
CA ILE A 104 4.43 -7.16 9.13
C ILE A 104 4.79 -8.54 9.66
N GLU A 105 6.08 -8.80 9.82
CA GLU A 105 6.61 -10.04 10.37
C GLU A 105 6.33 -10.18 11.86
N ASP A 106 6.50 -11.40 12.37
CA ASP A 106 6.32 -11.73 13.79
C ASP A 106 7.34 -11.00 14.69
N ASP A 107 8.49 -10.61 14.14
CA ASP A 107 9.52 -9.81 14.82
C ASP A 107 9.31 -8.28 14.70
N GLY A 108 8.23 -7.87 14.04
CA GLY A 108 7.88 -6.47 13.80
C GLY A 108 8.44 -5.89 12.49
N GLN A 109 9.30 -6.60 11.77
CA GLN A 109 9.82 -6.10 10.51
C GLN A 109 8.71 -6.01 9.45
N ALA A 110 8.52 -4.82 8.87
CA ALA A 110 7.52 -4.61 7.83
C ALA A 110 8.10 -4.46 6.43
N PHE A 111 7.32 -4.87 5.43
CA PHE A 111 7.63 -4.77 4.01
C PHE A 111 6.44 -4.22 3.25
N LEU A 112 6.71 -3.35 2.28
CA LEU A 112 5.75 -2.78 1.34
C LEU A 112 6.00 -3.37 -0.05
N TYR A 113 4.95 -3.96 -0.62
CA TYR A 113 4.90 -4.56 -1.94
C TYR A 113 4.05 -3.67 -2.84
N PHE A 114 4.50 -3.41 -4.06
CA PHE A 114 3.82 -2.51 -5.01
C PHE A 114 4.36 -2.71 -6.42
N GLY A 115 3.79 -2.00 -7.39
CA GLY A 115 4.26 -1.99 -8.77
C GLY A 115 3.15 -2.32 -9.75
N GLY A 116 3.41 -2.10 -11.04
CA GLY A 116 2.49 -2.54 -12.07
C GLY A 116 2.92 -2.24 -13.51
N GLY A 117 2.14 -2.73 -14.46
CA GLY A 117 2.22 -2.43 -15.89
C GLY A 117 3.09 -3.37 -16.74
N ASP A 118 3.92 -4.22 -16.11
CA ASP A 118 4.81 -5.18 -16.79
C ASP A 118 5.38 -6.21 -15.78
N PRO A 119 5.74 -7.45 -16.21
CA PRO A 119 6.33 -8.45 -15.31
C PRO A 119 7.60 -7.99 -14.58
N GLY A 120 8.37 -7.06 -15.16
CA GLY A 120 9.57 -6.49 -14.54
C GLY A 120 9.31 -5.35 -13.53
N ASN A 121 8.05 -4.99 -13.28
CA ASN A 121 7.69 -3.81 -12.48
C ASN A 121 7.28 -4.10 -11.04
N SER A 122 7.27 -5.35 -10.58
CA SER A 122 7.01 -5.63 -9.16
C SER A 122 8.16 -5.11 -8.29
N ARG A 123 7.83 -4.54 -7.12
CA ARG A 123 8.79 -3.99 -6.16
C ARG A 123 8.45 -4.41 -4.74
N ILE A 124 9.48 -4.65 -3.95
CA ILE A 124 9.41 -4.87 -2.50
C ILE A 124 10.39 -3.90 -1.84
N ILE A 125 9.97 -3.17 -0.82
CA ILE A 125 10.86 -2.33 -0.02
C ILE A 125 10.59 -2.53 1.47
N LYS A 126 11.66 -2.43 2.26
CA LYS A 126 11.60 -2.51 3.71
C LYS A 126 10.99 -1.23 4.29
N LEU A 127 10.11 -1.36 5.27
CA LEU A 127 9.62 -0.24 6.07
C LEU A 127 10.43 -0.14 7.37
N LYS A 128 10.61 1.09 7.87
CA LYS A 128 11.09 1.34 9.22
C LYS A 128 10.02 0.98 10.25
N ASP A 129 10.41 0.87 11.52
CA ASP A 129 9.54 0.51 12.65
C ASP A 129 8.32 1.43 12.83
N ASN A 130 8.41 2.67 12.32
CA ASN A 130 7.30 3.62 12.36
C ASN A 130 6.22 3.39 11.29
N LEU A 131 6.42 2.42 10.40
CA LEU A 131 5.48 2.05 9.31
C LEU A 131 5.05 3.22 8.43
N THR A 132 5.83 4.28 8.38
CA THR A 132 5.54 5.42 7.50
C THR A 132 6.73 5.77 6.63
N GLU A 133 7.93 5.33 6.97
CA GLU A 133 9.12 5.53 6.17
C GLU A 133 9.68 4.22 5.64
N VAL A 134 10.34 4.28 4.49
CA VAL A 134 11.09 3.16 3.93
C VAL A 134 12.56 3.17 4.38
N GLU A 135 13.18 1.99 4.35
CA GLU A 135 14.61 1.80 4.59
C GLU A 135 15.26 1.11 3.39
N GLY A 136 16.40 1.65 2.95
CA GLY A 136 17.21 1.04 1.89
C GLY A 136 16.66 1.26 0.48
N LYS A 137 16.72 0.21 -0.34
CA LYS A 137 16.40 0.23 -1.77
C LYS A 137 15.34 -0.82 -2.09
N ALA A 138 14.36 -0.47 -2.92
CA ALA A 138 13.41 -1.44 -3.44
C ALA A 138 14.10 -2.51 -4.30
N ILE A 139 13.62 -3.74 -4.21
CA ILE A 139 14.08 -4.88 -5.00
C ILE A 139 12.96 -5.40 -5.90
N HIS A 140 13.33 -6.00 -7.02
CA HIS A 140 12.40 -6.68 -7.92
C HIS A 140 12.43 -8.19 -7.63
N PRO A 141 11.33 -8.78 -7.13
CA PRO A 141 11.19 -10.23 -6.98
C PRO A 141 10.91 -10.91 -8.33
N ASN A 142 11.23 -12.20 -8.45
CA ASN A 142 10.83 -12.99 -9.63
C ASN A 142 9.32 -13.24 -9.61
N THR A 143 8.57 -12.49 -10.41
CA THR A 143 7.10 -12.55 -10.51
C THR A 143 6.68 -12.77 -11.97
N PRO A 144 6.76 -14.01 -12.48
CA PRO A 144 6.43 -14.29 -13.88
C PRO A 144 4.96 -13.94 -14.15
N GLY A 145 4.74 -13.17 -15.22
CA GLY A 145 3.39 -12.76 -15.63
C GLY A 145 2.75 -11.67 -14.77
N PHE A 146 3.47 -11.03 -13.84
CA PHE A 146 2.94 -9.93 -13.03
C PHE A 146 2.41 -8.78 -13.89
N PHE A 147 1.24 -8.28 -13.52
CA PHE A 147 0.67 -7.06 -14.08
C PHE A 147 0.46 -6.00 -12.99
N GLU A 148 -0.22 -6.30 -11.89
CA GLU A 148 -0.49 -5.35 -10.79
C GLU A 148 -1.02 -6.07 -9.51
N ALA A 149 -1.59 -5.30 -8.56
CA ALA A 149 -2.30 -5.80 -7.39
C ALA A 149 -1.50 -6.80 -6.54
N SER A 150 -0.27 -6.42 -6.19
CA SER A 150 0.56 -7.17 -5.24
C SER A 150 -0.20 -7.44 -3.94
N PHE A 151 -0.24 -8.69 -3.48
CA PHE A 151 -0.80 -9.03 -2.16
C PHE A 151 0.01 -10.14 -1.49
N VAL A 152 0.35 -9.95 -0.21
CA VAL A 152 1.14 -10.91 0.57
C VAL A 152 0.43 -11.31 1.85
N HIS A 153 0.45 -12.61 2.13
CA HIS A 153 0.11 -13.16 3.44
C HIS A 153 0.99 -14.36 3.79
N LYS A 154 1.03 -14.72 5.08
CA LYS A 154 1.77 -15.87 5.60
C LYS A 154 0.81 -16.92 6.14
N TYR A 155 1.03 -18.19 5.79
CA TYR A 155 0.29 -19.32 6.36
C TYR A 155 1.22 -20.53 6.52
N LYS A 156 1.22 -21.14 7.72
CA LYS A 156 2.09 -22.29 8.06
C LYS A 156 3.56 -22.10 7.65
N ASN A 157 4.15 -20.97 8.08
CA ASN A 157 5.54 -20.58 7.79
C ASN A 157 5.90 -20.47 6.30
N LYS A 158 4.90 -20.25 5.44
CA LYS A 158 5.09 -19.98 4.01
C LYS A 158 4.50 -18.63 3.66
N TYR A 159 5.23 -17.89 2.83
CA TYR A 159 4.75 -16.67 2.22
C TYR A 159 4.01 -16.99 0.93
N TYR A 160 2.86 -16.37 0.78
CA TYR A 160 2.03 -16.45 -0.41
C TYR A 160 2.02 -15.05 -1.03
N TYR A 161 2.67 -14.92 -2.17
CA TYR A 161 2.64 -13.70 -2.96
C TYR A 161 1.70 -13.92 -4.15
N SER A 162 0.52 -13.30 -4.09
CA SER A 162 -0.48 -13.29 -5.16
C SER A 162 -0.49 -11.94 -5.86
N TYR A 163 -0.87 -11.94 -7.15
CA TYR A 163 -0.93 -10.74 -7.98
C TYR A 163 -1.88 -10.94 -9.15
N ALA A 164 -2.36 -9.85 -9.75
CA ALA A 164 -3.04 -9.89 -11.04
C ALA A 164 -1.99 -10.06 -12.14
N GLY A 165 -2.22 -11.01 -13.05
CA GLY A 165 -1.29 -11.33 -14.13
C GLY A 165 -1.84 -11.01 -15.52
N HIS A 166 -0.94 -11.01 -16.50
CA HIS A 166 -1.27 -10.96 -17.92
C HIS A 166 -2.01 -12.20 -18.42
#